data_AF-A0A9D2GJX5-F1
#
_entry.id   AF-A0A9D2GJX5-F1
#
_cell.length_a   1.000
_cell.length_b   1.000
_cell.length_c   1.000
_cell.angle_alpha   90.00
_cell.angle_beta   90.00
_cell.angle_gamma   90.00
#
_symmetry.space_group_name_H-M   'P 1'
#
loop_
_entity.id
_entity.type
_entity.pdbx_description
1 polymer ?
#
loop_
_entity_poly.entity_id
_entity_poly.type
_entity_poly.pdbx_seq_one_letter_code
_entity_poly.pdbx_strand_id
1 'polypeptide(L)'
;NGFLCAAIGFSLVTLLNDNQKVVFRLSPVFMAIVAVCFSMTIGVVWEFFEFGMDHFAGLDMQKDTIIREIRSVTLDPQGRNVPYVISSISQVTVNGKDLGLGGYLDIGLIDTMKDLLVTFVGSLVFSVFGFLYVKNRGKGRLVSRFIPRKKDRDREFLRIVEEEDQSKH
;
A
#
# COMPACT_ATOMS: atom_id res chain seq x y z
N ASN A 1 1.49 10.17 5.20
CA ASN A 1 0.24 9.37 5.17
C ASN A 1 0.46 7.99 4.55
N GLY A 2 1.27 7.83 3.50
CA GLY A 2 1.63 6.49 2.97
C GLY A 2 2.48 5.55 3.88
N PHE A 3 3.28 6.06 4.83
CA PHE A 3 4.09 5.20 5.73
C PHE A 3 3.23 4.33 6.65
N LEU A 4 2.11 4.85 7.14
CA LEU A 4 1.14 4.10 7.95
C LEU A 4 0.42 3.03 7.12
N CYS A 5 0.03 3.34 5.88
CA CYS A 5 -0.54 2.35 4.97
C CYS A 5 0.48 1.26 4.59
N ALA A 6 1.76 1.60 4.41
CA ALA A 6 2.82 0.61 4.21
C ALA A 6 3.02 -0.27 5.46
N ALA A 7 2.97 0.30 6.66
CA ALA A 7 3.05 -0.45 7.92
C ALA A 7 1.83 -1.34 8.15
N ILE A 8 0.62 -0.87 7.82
CA ILE A 8 -0.63 -1.64 7.89
C ILE A 8 -0.62 -2.75 6.84
N GLY A 9 -0.19 -2.47 5.60
CA GLY A 9 -0.04 -3.45 4.54
C GLY A 9 0.99 -4.54 4.90
N PHE A 10 2.14 -4.16 5.44
CA PHE A 10 3.15 -5.10 5.94
C PHE A 10 2.63 -5.95 7.11
N SER A 11 1.88 -5.34 8.03
CA SER A 11 1.26 -6.04 9.17
C SER A 11 0.19 -7.02 8.70
N LEU A 12 -0.59 -6.69 7.66
CA LEU A 12 -1.60 -7.58 7.12
C LEU A 12 -1.00 -8.76 6.36
N VAL A 13 0.06 -8.52 5.57
CA VAL A 13 0.84 -9.58 4.91
C VAL A 13 1.46 -10.51 5.96
N THR A 14 1.93 -9.96 7.08
CA THR A 14 2.47 -10.73 8.20
C THR A 14 1.38 -11.55 8.91
N LEU A 15 0.21 -10.96 9.17
CA LEU A 15 -0.95 -11.65 9.77
C LEU A 15 -1.49 -12.78 8.89
N LEU A 16 -1.53 -12.58 7.56
CA LEU A 16 -1.91 -13.61 6.60
C LEU A 16 -0.86 -14.73 6.51
N ASN A 17 0.41 -14.43 6.81
CA ASN A 17 1.51 -15.41 6.84
C ASN A 17 1.60 -16.21 8.15
N ASP A 18 1.06 -15.70 9.27
CA ASP A 18 1.11 -16.35 10.58
C ASP A 18 -0.02 -17.37 10.83
N ASN A 19 -0.97 -17.47 9.90
CA ASN A 19 -2.04 -18.44 9.99
C ASN A 19 -1.59 -19.79 9.40
N GLN A 20 -1.03 -20.67 10.25
CA GLN A 20 -0.55 -22.02 9.86
C GLN A 20 -1.63 -22.97 9.31
N LYS A 21 -2.90 -22.53 9.23
CA LYS A 21 -3.99 -23.27 8.56
C LYS A 21 -4.29 -22.80 7.14
N VAL A 22 -3.69 -21.72 6.66
CA VAL A 22 -3.80 -21.28 5.26
C VAL A 22 -2.62 -21.88 4.48
N VAL A 23 -2.52 -23.21 4.54
CA VAL A 23 -1.61 -24.01 3.69
C VAL A 23 -2.28 -24.20 2.33
N PHE A 24 -2.68 -23.10 1.69
CA PHE A 24 -3.12 -23.20 0.32
C PHE A 24 -1.88 -23.43 -0.54
N ARG A 25 -1.88 -24.52 -1.32
CA ARG A 25 -0.90 -24.82 -2.37
C ARG A 25 -1.00 -23.81 -3.54
N LEU A 26 -1.00 -22.52 -3.25
CA LEU A 26 -1.02 -21.48 -4.27
C LEU A 26 0.41 -21.21 -4.71
N SER A 27 0.58 -21.06 -6.03
CA SER A 27 1.87 -20.69 -6.60
C SER A 27 2.37 -19.40 -5.94
N PRO A 28 3.67 -19.28 -5.60
CA PRO A 28 4.24 -18.04 -5.10
C PRO A 28 3.91 -16.82 -5.98
N VAL A 29 3.74 -17.04 -7.29
CA VAL A 29 3.30 -16.01 -8.24
C VAL A 29 1.87 -15.54 -7.97
N PHE A 30 0.95 -16.45 -7.65
CA PHE A 30 -0.43 -16.08 -7.33
C PHE A 30 -0.50 -15.23 -6.06
N MET A 31 0.25 -15.62 -5.03
CA MET A 31 0.32 -14.84 -3.79
C MET A 31 0.91 -13.44 -4.01
N ALA A 32 1.94 -13.33 -4.85
CA ALA A 32 2.54 -12.06 -5.24
C ALA A 32 1.53 -11.13 -5.94
N ILE A 33 0.73 -11.66 -6.87
CA ILE A 33 -0.31 -10.88 -7.58
C ILE A 33 -1.39 -10.44 -6.61
N VAL A 34 -1.92 -11.36 -5.79
CA VAL A 34 -2.97 -11.04 -4.81
C VAL A 34 -2.50 -9.97 -3.83
N ALA A 35 -1.24 -10.02 -3.37
CA ALA A 35 -0.67 -9.02 -2.47
C ALA A 35 -0.63 -7.62 -3.11
N VAL A 36 -0.23 -7.53 -4.39
CA VAL A 36 -0.23 -6.26 -5.14
C VAL A 36 -1.64 -5.72 -5.30
N CYS A 37 -2.58 -6.54 -5.76
CA CYS A 37 -3.97 -6.14 -5.93
C CYS A 37 -4.59 -5.66 -4.62
N PHE A 38 -4.37 -6.42 -3.54
CA PHE A 38 -4.89 -6.04 -2.22
C PHE A 38 -4.31 -4.71 -1.73
N SER A 39 -2.99 -4.52 -1.86
CA SER A 39 -2.33 -3.26 -1.48
C SER A 39 -2.88 -2.07 -2.26
N MET A 40 -3.11 -2.23 -3.57
CA MET A 40 -3.69 -1.17 -4.40
C MET A 40 -5.12 -0.84 -4.00
N THR A 41 -5.94 -1.84 -3.66
CA THR A 41 -7.31 -1.61 -3.17
C THR A 41 -7.31 -0.75 -1.90
N ILE A 42 -6.43 -1.04 -0.94
CA ILE A 42 -6.32 -0.23 0.28
C ILE A 42 -5.85 1.19 -0.04
N GLY A 43 -4.89 1.36 -0.97
CA GLY A 43 -4.46 2.67 -1.44
C GLY A 43 -5.61 3.49 -2.02
N VAL A 44 -6.41 2.91 -2.93
CA VAL A 44 -7.56 3.60 -3.53
C VAL A 44 -8.63 3.96 -2.48
N VAL A 45 -8.89 3.08 -1.51
CA VAL A 45 -9.84 3.37 -0.42
C VAL A 45 -9.36 4.54 0.43
N TRP A 46 -8.05 4.66 0.66
CA TRP A 46 -7.47 5.80 1.36
C TRP A 46 -7.68 7.11 0.59
N GLU A 47 -7.43 7.12 -0.73
CA GLU A 47 -7.69 8.29 -1.57
C GLU A 47 -9.15 8.73 -1.55
N PHE A 48 -10.09 7.78 -1.56
CA PHE A 48 -11.52 8.08 -1.42
C PHE A 48 -11.85 8.70 -0.06
N PHE A 49 -11.16 8.27 1.00
CA PHE A 49 -11.33 8.86 2.31
C PHE A 49 -10.81 10.29 2.36
N GLU A 50 -9.60 10.55 1.84
CA GLU A 50 -9.03 11.91 1.80
C GLU A 50 -9.92 12.86 1.00
N PHE A 51 -10.26 12.49 -0.24
CA PHE A 51 -11.19 13.27 -1.06
C PHE A 51 -12.55 13.48 -0.36
N GLY A 52 -13.09 12.44 0.29
CA GLY A 52 -14.36 12.52 1.00
C GLY A 52 -14.32 13.51 2.17
N MET A 53 -13.25 13.50 2.96
CA MET A 53 -13.08 14.43 4.08
C MET A 53 -12.89 15.87 3.59
N ASP A 54 -12.16 16.07 2.50
CA ASP A 54 -11.95 17.41 1.92
C ASP A 54 -13.25 17.95 1.33
N HIS A 55 -14.02 17.10 0.64
CA HIS A 55 -15.27 17.50 -0.01
C HIS A 55 -16.44 17.69 0.97
N PHE A 56 -16.60 16.80 1.95
CA PHE A 56 -17.78 16.78 2.82
C PHE A 56 -17.54 17.37 4.21
N ALA A 57 -16.34 17.20 4.78
CA ALA A 57 -16.01 17.70 6.11
C ALA A 57 -15.24 19.03 6.06
N GLY A 58 -14.84 19.49 4.87
CA GLY A 58 -14.07 20.72 4.69
C GLY A 58 -12.69 20.65 5.34
N LEU A 59 -12.11 19.45 5.41
CA LEU A 59 -10.73 19.25 5.84
C LEU A 59 -9.76 19.52 4.67
N ASP A 60 -8.46 19.40 4.96
CA ASP A 60 -7.36 19.60 4.00
C ASP A 60 -6.37 18.42 4.13
N MET A 61 -6.86 17.24 3.75
CA MET A 61 -6.10 15.99 3.79
C MET A 61 -5.19 15.85 2.58
N GLN A 62 -5.69 16.15 1.37
CA GLN A 62 -4.89 16.19 0.16
C GLN A 62 -3.83 17.31 0.21
N LYS A 63 -2.68 17.09 -0.44
CA LYS A 63 -1.61 18.09 -0.51
C LYS A 63 -1.65 18.92 -1.78
N ASP A 64 -1.75 20.22 -1.54
CA ASP A 64 -1.64 21.24 -2.56
C ASP A 64 -0.29 21.21 -3.29
N THR A 65 -0.34 21.36 -4.62
CA THR A 65 0.84 21.53 -5.47
C THR A 65 0.71 22.80 -6.30
N ILE A 66 1.74 23.66 -6.25
CA ILE A 66 1.80 24.85 -7.11
C ILE A 66 2.38 24.44 -8.47
N ILE A 67 1.59 24.61 -9.53
CA ILE A 67 1.97 24.37 -10.92
C ILE A 67 1.95 25.67 -11.72
N ARG A 68 2.80 25.75 -12.74
CA ARG A 68 2.93 26.95 -13.59
C ARG A 68 2.31 26.80 -14.96
N GLU A 69 1.68 25.67 -15.20
CA GLU A 69 1.10 25.33 -16.49
C GLU A 69 -0.11 24.43 -16.29
N ILE A 70 -1.22 24.76 -16.93
CA ILE A 70 -2.42 23.93 -16.99
C ILE A 70 -2.77 23.62 -18.43
N ARG A 71 -3.32 22.43 -18.65
CA ARG A 71 -3.82 21.97 -19.94
C ARG A 71 -5.25 21.48 -19.76
N SER A 72 -6.19 22.05 -20.51
CA SER A 72 -7.59 21.63 -20.42
C SER A 72 -8.27 21.81 -21.77
N VAL A 73 -9.06 20.80 -22.16
CA VAL A 73 -9.92 20.86 -23.34
C VAL A 73 -11.05 21.87 -23.15
N THR A 74 -11.58 21.98 -21.93
CA THR A 74 -12.66 22.93 -21.58
C THR A 74 -12.27 24.39 -21.83
N LEU A 75 -10.97 24.68 -21.87
CA LEU A 75 -10.45 26.03 -22.11
C LEU A 75 -10.31 26.36 -23.61
N ASP A 76 -10.55 25.41 -24.54
CA ASP A 76 -10.50 25.72 -25.97
C ASP A 76 -11.65 26.67 -26.35
N PRO A 77 -11.35 27.89 -26.84
CA PRO A 77 -12.36 28.91 -27.10
C PRO A 77 -13.29 28.57 -28.28
N GLN A 78 -12.93 27.56 -29.08
CA GLN A 78 -13.74 27.07 -30.20
C GLN A 78 -14.54 25.81 -29.84
N GLY A 79 -14.47 25.35 -28.58
CA GLY A 79 -15.19 24.16 -28.11
C GLY A 79 -14.70 22.86 -28.74
N ARG A 80 -13.48 22.83 -29.27
CA ARG A 80 -12.90 21.63 -29.89
C ARG A 80 -12.34 20.70 -28.81
N ASN A 81 -12.25 19.40 -29.12
CA ASN A 81 -11.62 18.43 -28.24
C ASN A 81 -10.08 18.43 -28.36
N VAL A 82 -9.48 19.61 -28.25
CA VAL A 82 -8.03 19.81 -28.31
C VAL A 82 -7.60 20.53 -27.03
N PRO A 83 -6.54 20.06 -26.32
CA PRO A 83 -6.10 20.71 -25.10
C PRO A 83 -5.62 22.14 -25.36
N TYR A 84 -6.24 23.12 -24.69
CA TYR A 84 -5.74 24.48 -24.62
C TYR A 84 -4.76 24.61 -23.46
N VAL A 85 -3.64 25.28 -23.70
CA VAL A 85 -2.51 25.37 -22.77
C VAL A 85 -2.39 26.79 -22.23
N ILE A 86 -2.35 26.93 -20.91
CA ILE A 86 -1.97 28.18 -20.24
C ILE A 86 -0.66 27.91 -19.52
N SER A 87 0.42 28.51 -20.01
CA SER A 87 1.78 28.36 -19.49
C SER A 87 2.27 29.63 -18.79
N SER A 88 3.36 29.53 -18.05
CA SER A 88 3.97 30.67 -17.33
C SER A 88 3.02 31.38 -16.38
N ILE A 89 2.16 30.61 -15.70
CA ILE A 89 1.24 31.14 -14.69
C ILE A 89 2.08 31.68 -13.53
N SER A 90 2.03 32.99 -13.33
CA SER A 90 2.67 33.68 -12.20
C SER A 90 1.68 34.19 -11.17
N GLN A 91 0.41 34.35 -11.55
CA GLN A 91 -0.62 34.96 -10.72
C GLN A 91 -1.96 34.29 -10.98
N VAL A 92 -2.72 34.02 -9.92
CA VAL A 92 -4.11 33.56 -9.99
C VAL A 92 -4.95 34.46 -9.10
N THR A 93 -6.01 35.02 -9.69
CA THR A 93 -6.90 35.97 -9.01
C THR A 93 -8.27 35.34 -8.84
N VAL A 94 -8.72 35.24 -7.59
CA VAL A 94 -10.04 34.71 -7.22
C VAL A 94 -10.86 35.85 -6.62
N ASN A 95 -12.01 36.16 -7.23
CA ASN A 95 -12.88 37.28 -6.83
C ASN A 95 -12.13 38.63 -6.73
N GLY A 96 -11.23 38.90 -7.68
CA GLY A 96 -10.46 40.15 -7.73
C GLY A 96 -9.27 40.21 -6.77
N LYS A 97 -9.05 39.18 -5.93
CA LYS A 97 -7.90 39.09 -5.03
C LYS A 97 -6.86 38.12 -5.56
N ASP A 98 -5.62 38.58 -5.67
CA ASP A 98 -4.49 37.71 -5.96
C ASP A 98 -4.20 36.77 -4.78
N LEU A 99 -3.98 35.49 -5.08
CA LEU A 99 -3.59 34.48 -4.10
C LEU A 99 -2.11 34.59 -3.70
N GLY A 100 -1.26 35.21 -4.53
CA GLY A 100 0.16 35.44 -4.22
C GLY A 100 1.02 34.17 -4.20
N LEU A 101 0.55 33.08 -4.83
CA LEU A 101 1.22 31.76 -4.82
C LEU A 101 2.34 31.62 -5.85
N GLY A 102 2.45 32.54 -6.81
CA GLY A 102 3.43 32.43 -7.89
C GLY A 102 3.14 31.31 -8.90
N GLY A 103 1.87 30.87 -8.99
CA GLY A 103 1.40 29.78 -9.83
C GLY A 103 -0.07 29.43 -9.58
N TYR A 104 -0.56 28.40 -10.27
CA TYR A 104 -1.87 27.79 -10.06
C TYR A 104 -1.81 26.72 -8.97
N LEU A 105 -2.84 26.69 -8.12
CA LEU A 105 -2.97 25.74 -7.01
C LEU A 105 -3.73 24.49 -7.45
N ASP A 106 -3.04 23.36 -7.54
CA ASP A 106 -3.66 22.04 -7.69
C ASP A 106 -3.97 21.46 -6.31
N ILE A 107 -5.26 21.23 -6.01
CA ILE A 107 -5.76 20.97 -4.64
C ILE A 107 -5.63 19.48 -4.23
N GLY A 108 -4.96 18.65 -5.03
CA GLY A 108 -4.75 17.25 -4.61
C GLY A 108 -4.67 16.23 -5.73
N LEU A 109 -4.89 16.59 -6.99
CA LEU A 109 -4.75 15.64 -8.10
C LEU A 109 -3.32 15.09 -8.15
N ILE A 110 -2.33 15.97 -8.00
CA ILE A 110 -0.93 15.57 -8.00
C ILE A 110 -0.58 14.72 -6.78
N ASP A 111 -1.17 15.02 -5.62
CA ASP A 111 -0.95 14.27 -4.38
C ASP A 111 -1.52 12.85 -4.48
N THR A 112 -2.80 12.73 -4.85
CA THR A 112 -3.47 11.45 -5.06
C THR A 112 -2.71 10.57 -6.06
N MET A 113 -2.26 11.14 -7.18
CA MET A 113 -1.50 10.36 -8.15
C MET A 113 -0.13 9.92 -7.61
N LYS A 114 0.53 10.74 -6.79
CA LYS A 114 1.79 10.37 -6.13
C LYS A 114 1.55 9.25 -5.11
N ASP A 115 0.53 9.34 -4.28
CA ASP A 115 0.25 8.35 -3.23
C ASP A 115 -0.14 6.99 -3.82
N LEU A 116 -0.92 6.98 -4.90
CA LEU A 116 -1.20 5.76 -5.66
C LEU A 116 0.06 5.17 -6.31
N LEU A 117 0.94 6.01 -6.87
CA LEU A 117 2.17 5.54 -7.51
C LEU A 117 3.18 4.99 -6.48
N VAL A 118 3.33 5.68 -5.34
CA VAL A 118 4.15 5.21 -4.23
C VAL A 118 3.62 3.89 -3.69
N THR A 119 2.30 3.77 -3.53
CA THR A 119 1.64 2.52 -3.13
C THR A 119 1.89 1.40 -4.13
N PHE A 120 1.79 1.69 -5.43
CA PHE A 120 2.02 0.72 -6.50
C PHE A 120 3.46 0.20 -6.48
N VAL A 121 4.45 1.09 -6.52
CA VAL A 121 5.87 0.72 -6.51
C VAL A 121 6.21 -0.02 -5.21
N GLY A 122 5.73 0.47 -4.07
CA GLY A 122 5.91 -0.19 -2.78
C GLY A 122 5.37 -1.62 -2.80
N SER A 123 4.14 -1.81 -3.29
CA SER A 123 3.50 -3.12 -3.39
C SER A 123 4.27 -4.09 -4.28
N LEU A 124 4.82 -3.63 -5.42
CA LEU A 124 5.64 -4.43 -6.31
C LEU A 124 6.94 -4.89 -5.62
N VAL A 125 7.64 -3.97 -4.96
CA VAL A 125 8.88 -4.28 -4.24
C VAL A 125 8.63 -5.29 -3.13
N PHE A 126 7.61 -5.06 -2.28
CA PHE A 126 7.23 -6.00 -1.23
C PHE A 126 6.81 -7.36 -1.78
N SER A 127 6.09 -7.38 -2.90
CA SER A 127 5.66 -8.61 -3.57
C SER A 127 6.83 -9.43 -4.10
N VAL A 128 7.86 -8.80 -4.66
CA VAL A 128 9.10 -9.47 -5.08
C VAL A 128 9.83 -10.08 -3.89
N PHE A 129 9.99 -9.33 -2.79
CA PHE A 129 10.62 -9.86 -1.57
C PHE A 129 9.81 -11.02 -0.98
N GLY A 130 8.48 -10.90 -0.93
CA GLY A 130 7.57 -11.96 -0.50
C GLY A 130 7.68 -13.21 -1.37
N PHE A 131 7.72 -13.05 -2.69
CA PHE A 131 7.93 -14.13 -3.64
C PHE A 131 9.27 -14.86 -3.41
N LEU A 132 10.37 -14.11 -3.27
CA LEU A 132 11.69 -14.69 -3.01
C LEU A 132 11.73 -15.41 -1.66
N TYR A 133 11.11 -14.84 -0.62
CA TYR A 133 11.02 -15.47 0.70
C TYR A 133 10.26 -16.80 0.63
N VAL A 134 9.09 -16.83 -0.01
CA VAL A 134 8.29 -18.06 -0.16
C VAL A 134 9.01 -19.08 -1.03
N LYS A 135 9.60 -18.66 -2.14
CA LYS A 135 10.33 -19.56 -3.06
C LYS A 135 11.57 -20.18 -2.40
N ASN A 136 12.24 -19.44 -1.52
CA ASN A 136 13.41 -19.91 -0.79
C ASN A 136 13.05 -20.64 0.53
N ARG A 137 11.78 -20.60 0.96
CA ARG A 137 11.25 -21.35 2.10
C ARG A 137 11.36 -22.86 1.80
N GLY A 138 12.39 -23.50 2.38
CA GLY A 138 12.68 -24.93 2.22
C GLY A 138 14.03 -25.28 1.60
N LYS A 139 14.81 -24.31 1.08
CA LYS A 139 16.14 -24.57 0.47
C LYS A 139 17.35 -24.03 1.24
N GLY A 140 17.15 -23.38 2.39
CA GLY A 140 18.23 -22.75 3.16
C GLY A 140 18.42 -23.32 4.57
N ARG A 141 19.58 -23.95 4.81
CA ARG A 141 20.12 -24.43 6.11
C ARG A 141 20.28 -23.33 7.18
N LEU A 142 19.94 -22.09 6.84
CA LEU A 142 20.17 -20.87 7.63
C LEU A 142 18.92 -20.40 8.38
N VAL A 143 17.72 -20.66 7.84
CA VAL A 143 16.44 -20.25 8.46
C VAL A 143 16.04 -21.17 9.63
N SER A 144 16.49 -22.44 9.62
CA SER A 144 16.23 -23.39 10.71
C SER A 144 16.96 -23.06 12.02
N ARG A 145 17.88 -22.08 12.03
CA ARG A 145 18.65 -21.66 13.22
C ARG A 145 18.06 -20.44 13.93
N PHE A 146 17.21 -19.66 13.26
CA PHE A 146 16.69 -18.38 13.77
C PHE A 146 15.18 -18.37 14.04
N ILE A 147 14.45 -19.40 13.59
CA ILE A 147 13.04 -19.56 13.90
C ILE A 147 12.90 -20.54 15.06
N PRO A 148 12.44 -20.12 16.26
CA PRO A 148 12.05 -21.03 17.32
C PRO A 148 10.97 -21.94 16.77
N ARG A 149 11.28 -23.24 16.65
CA ARG A 149 10.25 -24.23 16.34
C ARG A 149 9.30 -24.27 17.54
N LYS A 150 8.01 -24.02 17.31
CA LYS A 150 6.98 -24.28 18.31
C LYS A 150 7.12 -25.76 18.70
N LYS A 151 7.42 -26.03 19.97
CA LYS A 151 7.52 -27.39 20.50
C LYS A 151 6.14 -28.01 20.33
N ASP A 152 6.03 -29.05 19.51
CA ASP A 152 4.78 -29.80 19.34
C ASP A 152 4.40 -30.38 20.70
N ARG A 153 3.45 -29.74 21.40
CA ARG A 153 2.98 -30.18 22.72
C ARG A 153 2.53 -31.64 22.71
N ASP A 154 2.08 -32.14 21.58
CA ASP A 154 1.56 -33.50 21.44
C ASP A 154 2.68 -34.55 21.60
N ARG A 155 3.92 -34.25 21.17
CA ARG A 155 5.08 -35.14 21.43
C ARG A 155 5.59 -35.05 22.85
N GLU A 156 5.43 -33.89 23.50
CA GLU A 156 5.83 -33.72 24.89
C GLU A 156 4.84 -34.42 25.83
N PHE A 157 3.53 -34.34 25.54
CA PHE A 157 2.52 -35.08 26.28
C PHE A 157 2.70 -36.60 26.16
N LEU A 158 2.94 -37.11 24.94
CA LEU A 158 3.21 -38.54 24.72
C LEU A 158 4.47 -39.02 25.44
N ARG A 159 5.54 -38.20 25.48
CA ARG A 159 6.75 -38.53 26.24
C ARG A 159 6.50 -38.56 27.75
N ILE A 160 5.76 -37.60 28.28
CA ILE A 160 5.42 -37.56 29.71
C ILE A 160 4.55 -38.77 30.08
N VAL A 161 3.60 -39.14 29.23
CA VAL A 161 2.76 -40.34 29.44
C VAL A 161 3.59 -41.63 29.36
N GLU A 162 4.51 -41.76 28.40
CA GLU A 162 5.42 -42.91 28.31
C GLU A 162 6.38 -42.99 29.51
N GLU A 163 6.90 -41.86 30.00
CA GLU A 163 7.76 -41.79 31.19
C GLU A 163 6.97 -42.12 32.48
N GLU A 164 5.72 -41.67 32.60
CA GLU A 164 4.84 -42.04 33.71
C GLU A 164 4.49 -43.54 33.70
N ASP A 165 4.24 -44.14 32.55
CA ASP A 165 3.95 -45.58 32.43
C ASP A 165 5.19 -46.45 32.73
N GLN A 166 6.39 -46.00 32.35
CA GLN A 166 7.64 -46.70 32.70
C GLN A 166 8.02 -46.58 34.19
N SER A 167 7.56 -45.54 34.88
CA SER A 167 7.81 -45.35 36.32
C SER A 167 6.87 -46.17 37.23
N LYS A 168 5.85 -46.82 36.65
CA LYS A 168 4.85 -47.64 37.35
C LYS A 168 5.08 -49.15 37.21
N HIS A 169 6.23 -49.56 36.67
CA HIS A 169 6.74 -50.95 36.68
C HIS A 169 8.07 -51.00 37.43
#